data_AF-A0A958NVQ7-F1
#
_entry.id   AF-A0A958NVQ7-F1
#
_cell.length_a   1.000
_cell.length_b   1.000
_cell.length_c   1.000
_cell.angle_alpha   90.00
_cell.angle_beta   90.00
_cell.angle_gamma   90.00
#
_symmetry.space_group_name_H-M   'P 1'
#
loop_
_entity.id
_entity.type
_entity.pdbx_description
1 polymer ?
#
loop_
_entity_poly.entity_id
_entity_poly.type
_entity_poly.pdbx_seq_one_letter_code
_entity_poly.pdbx_strand_id
1 'polypeptide(L)'
;DKKKLRAQRHVLASGKFFGGGVQMQFERLVEPLFGLPLFWSRQEEGVEKRAQLPWSDRSFLEAQTWSQLGVWVNENWQPIGNDGLPVLNNLWACGSVIGGLDFARERVGLGFMVYSGGQCGLVAAKT
;
A
#
# COMPACT_ATOMS: atom_id res chain seq x y z
N ASP A 1 -4.88 -0.42 29.57
CA ASP A 1 -5.17 0.88 28.93
C ASP A 1 -4.32 1.12 27.70
N LYS A 2 -4.94 1.53 26.58
CA LYS A 2 -4.23 1.89 25.35
C LYS A 2 -3.74 3.34 25.43
N LYS A 3 -2.44 3.59 25.23
CA LYS A 3 -1.88 4.95 25.14
C LYS A 3 -2.30 5.60 23.82
N LYS A 4 -2.79 6.84 23.86
CA LYS A 4 -3.06 7.65 22.66
C LYS A 4 -1.77 8.32 22.20
N LEU A 5 -1.37 8.07 20.96
CA LEU A 5 -0.25 8.75 20.31
C LEU A 5 -0.79 9.87 19.41
N ARG A 6 -0.06 10.98 19.33
CA ARG A 6 -0.37 12.10 18.44
C ARG A 6 0.90 12.49 17.69
N ALA A 7 0.75 12.75 16.39
CA ALA A 7 1.80 13.28 15.54
C ALA A 7 1.18 14.27 14.56
N GLN A 8 1.99 15.21 14.06
CA GLN A 8 1.56 16.11 12.99
C GLN A 8 1.65 15.44 11.61
N ARG A 9 2.51 14.43 11.48
CA ARG A 9 2.86 13.76 10.22
C ARG A 9 2.97 12.26 10.45
N HIS A 10 2.52 11.48 9.47
CA HIS A 10 2.43 10.03 9.57
C HIS A 10 3.08 9.35 8.36
N VAL A 11 3.84 8.28 8.61
CA VAL A 11 4.36 7.41 7.56
C VAL A 11 3.79 6.00 7.78
N LEU A 12 3.06 5.50 6.80
CA LEU A 12 2.51 4.15 6.76
C LEU A 12 3.56 3.19 6.21
N ALA A 13 4.11 2.37 7.09
CA ALA A 13 5.12 1.34 6.78
C ALA A 13 4.71 -0.03 7.37
N SER A 14 3.41 -0.32 7.41
CA SER A 14 2.83 -1.52 8.06
C SER A 14 2.98 -2.81 7.24
N GLY A 15 3.53 -2.71 6.03
CA GLY A 15 3.67 -3.83 5.09
C GLY A 15 2.33 -4.32 4.53
N LYS A 16 2.32 -5.51 3.89
CA LYS A 16 1.10 -6.14 3.34
C LYS A 16 0.55 -7.22 4.29
N PHE A 17 0.06 -8.32 3.73
CA PHE A 17 -0.59 -9.45 4.40
C PHE A 17 0.20 -9.98 5.61
N PHE A 18 1.48 -10.31 5.44
CA PHE A 18 2.30 -10.87 6.52
C PHE A 18 2.63 -9.85 7.62
N GLY A 19 2.73 -8.56 7.27
CA GLY A 19 2.93 -7.47 8.24
C GLY A 19 1.64 -6.99 8.90
N GLY A 20 0.48 -7.43 8.39
CA GLY A 20 -0.84 -7.02 8.87
C GLY A 20 -1.29 -5.63 8.40
N GLY A 21 -0.53 -4.97 7.51
CA GLY A 21 -0.90 -3.67 6.93
C GLY A 21 -1.91 -3.77 5.79
N VAL A 22 -2.07 -4.96 5.20
CA VAL A 22 -3.24 -5.31 4.38
C VAL A 22 -3.86 -6.54 5.01
N GLN A 23 -5.15 -6.49 5.32
CA GLN A 23 -5.85 -7.56 6.02
C GLN A 23 -7.01 -8.08 5.18
N MET A 24 -7.18 -9.40 5.21
CA MET A 24 -8.38 -10.05 4.70
C MET A 24 -9.31 -10.33 5.89
N GLN A 25 -10.38 -9.55 6.02
CA GLN A 25 -11.41 -9.71 7.04
C GLN A 25 -12.64 -10.38 6.42
N PHE A 26 -12.67 -11.72 6.50
CA PHE A 26 -13.64 -12.55 5.77
C PHE A 26 -13.58 -12.26 4.26
N GLU A 27 -14.62 -11.62 3.71
CA GLU A 27 -14.70 -11.26 2.30
C GLU A 27 -14.10 -9.88 1.99
N ARG A 28 -13.77 -9.07 3.01
CA ARG A 28 -13.24 -7.71 2.82
C ARG A 28 -11.72 -7.68 2.81
N LEU A 29 -11.16 -6.82 1.97
CA LEU A 29 -9.75 -6.46 1.97
C LEU A 29 -9.63 -5.04 2.50
N VAL A 30 -8.77 -4.83 3.50
CA VAL A 30 -8.68 -3.54 4.20
C VAL A 30 -7.24 -3.16 4.52
N GLU A 31 -6.93 -1.87 4.40
CA GLU A 31 -5.83 -1.24 5.13
C GLU A 31 -6.38 -0.78 6.50
N PRO A 32 -5.89 -1.33 7.63
CA PRO A 32 -6.59 -1.24 8.91
C PRO A 32 -6.34 0.05 9.71
N LEU A 33 -5.33 0.85 9.37
CA LEU A 33 -4.95 2.02 10.16
C LEU A 33 -5.65 3.30 9.71
N PHE A 34 -5.78 3.50 8.40
CA PHE A 34 -6.35 4.70 7.78
C PHE A 34 -7.54 4.39 6.87
N GLY A 35 -7.82 3.12 6.58
CA GLY A 35 -8.94 2.73 5.72
C GLY A 35 -8.69 3.09 4.25
N LEU A 36 -7.42 3.05 3.82
CA LEU A 36 -7.03 3.41 2.46
C LEU A 36 -7.57 2.40 1.44
N PRO A 37 -7.99 2.86 0.25
CA PRO A 37 -8.36 1.96 -0.83
C PRO A 37 -7.15 1.15 -1.29
N LEU A 38 -7.41 -0.10 -1.67
CA LEU A 38 -6.41 -1.04 -2.17
C LEU A 38 -6.58 -1.25 -3.67
N PHE A 39 -5.49 -1.30 -4.41
CA PHE A 39 -5.50 -1.48 -5.86
C PHE A 39 -4.47 -2.53 -6.26
N TRP A 40 -4.74 -3.30 -7.30
CA TRP A 40 -3.80 -4.28 -7.86
C TRP A 40 -3.42 -3.99 -9.32
N SER A 41 -4.08 -3.01 -9.94
CA SER A 41 -3.93 -2.57 -11.31
C SER A 41 -4.35 -1.09 -11.37
N ARG A 42 -4.05 -0.40 -12.48
CA ARG A 42 -4.56 0.96 -12.78
C ARG A 42 -6.06 0.95 -13.10
N GLN A 43 -6.83 0.27 -12.27
CA GLN A 43 -8.28 0.30 -12.29
C GLN A 43 -8.74 1.61 -11.64
N GLU A 44 -9.91 2.09 -12.08
CA GLU A 44 -10.48 3.35 -11.63
C GLU A 44 -11.02 3.27 -10.19
N GLU A 45 -11.33 2.07 -9.71
CA GLU A 45 -11.90 1.86 -8.37
C GLU A 45 -11.06 0.90 -7.52
N GLY A 46 -10.97 1.21 -6.23
CA GLY A 46 -10.35 0.36 -5.23
C GLY A 46 -11.09 -0.97 -5.03
N VAL A 47 -10.32 -1.97 -4.64
CA VAL A 47 -10.78 -3.31 -4.29
C VAL A 47 -11.17 -3.35 -2.82
N GLU A 48 -12.45 -3.63 -2.57
CA GLU A 48 -12.98 -3.79 -1.22
C GLU A 48 -13.22 -5.26 -0.87
N LYS A 49 -13.55 -6.07 -1.87
CA LYS A 49 -13.91 -7.48 -1.71
C LYS A 49 -12.89 -8.38 -2.38
N ARG A 50 -12.56 -9.45 -1.68
CA ARG A 50 -11.61 -10.46 -2.12
C ARG A 50 -12.04 -11.14 -3.43
N ALA A 51 -13.34 -11.20 -3.70
CA ALA A 51 -13.92 -11.75 -4.94
C ALA A 51 -13.68 -10.87 -6.18
N GLN A 52 -13.28 -9.61 -6.01
CA GLN A 52 -12.91 -8.71 -7.11
C GLN A 52 -11.49 -8.97 -7.62
N LEU A 53 -10.70 -9.79 -6.92
CA LEU A 53 -9.35 -10.14 -7.32
C LEU A 53 -9.31 -11.48 -8.07
N PRO A 54 -8.67 -11.55 -9.24
CA PRO A 54 -8.29 -12.83 -9.85
C PRO A 54 -7.21 -13.60 -9.06
N TRP A 55 -6.73 -13.04 -7.93
CA TRP A 55 -5.73 -13.55 -6.97
C TRP A 55 -4.35 -13.87 -7.54
N SER A 56 -4.25 -14.74 -8.54
CA SER A 56 -3.01 -15.27 -9.07
C SER A 56 -3.15 -15.61 -10.53
N ASP A 57 -2.07 -15.45 -11.28
CA ASP A 57 -1.97 -16.04 -12.61
C ASP A 57 -1.56 -17.53 -12.50
N ARG A 58 -1.96 -18.34 -13.47
CA ARG A 58 -1.56 -19.76 -13.54
C ARG A 58 -0.07 -19.92 -13.81
N SER A 59 0.51 -19.00 -14.57
CA SER A 59 1.94 -18.94 -14.83
C SER A 59 2.64 -18.22 -13.68
N PHE A 60 3.61 -18.91 -13.06
CA PHE A 60 4.47 -18.30 -12.06
C PHE A 60 5.35 -17.17 -12.64
N LEU A 61 5.55 -17.16 -13.96
CA LEU A 61 6.31 -16.10 -14.64
C LEU A 61 5.47 -14.82 -14.83
N GLU A 62 4.14 -14.94 -14.71
CA GLU A 62 3.25 -13.80 -14.81
C GLU A 62 3.06 -13.07 -13.49
N ALA A 63 2.65 -11.81 -13.60
CA ALA A 63 2.52 -10.92 -12.46
C ALA A 63 1.39 -11.40 -11.56
N GLN A 64 1.68 -11.53 -10.28
CA GLN A 64 0.72 -12.05 -9.32
C GLN A 64 -0.09 -10.92 -8.71
N THR A 65 -1.40 -10.95 -8.92
CA THR A 65 -2.34 -9.92 -8.44
C THR A 65 -2.26 -9.69 -6.94
N TRP A 66 -2.15 -10.75 -6.13
CA TRP A 66 -1.97 -10.62 -4.68
C TRP A 66 -0.67 -9.90 -4.32
N SER A 67 0.39 -10.09 -5.11
CA SER A 67 1.69 -9.43 -4.91
C SER A 67 1.59 -7.94 -5.22
N GLN A 68 0.84 -7.58 -6.26
CA GLN A 68 0.58 -6.20 -6.68
C GLN A 68 -0.45 -5.46 -5.82
N LEU A 69 -1.36 -6.14 -5.15
CA LEU A 69 -2.39 -5.50 -4.32
C LEU A 69 -1.75 -4.61 -3.24
N GLY A 70 -2.14 -3.34 -3.14
CA GLY A 70 -1.68 -2.45 -2.07
C GLY A 70 -2.21 -1.04 -2.22
N VAL A 71 -1.69 -0.13 -1.40
CA VAL A 71 -2.03 1.29 -1.46
C VAL A 71 -1.31 1.95 -2.62
N TRP A 72 -2.01 2.78 -3.38
CA TRP A 72 -1.38 3.59 -4.43
C TRP A 72 -0.90 4.92 -3.86
N VAL A 73 0.20 5.42 -4.41
CA VAL A 73 0.79 6.69 -3.98
C VAL A 73 1.02 7.61 -5.16
N ASN A 74 0.93 8.92 -4.94
CA ASN A 74 1.36 9.92 -5.90
C ASN A 74 2.90 10.07 -5.93
N GLU A 75 3.40 10.96 -6.78
CA GLU A 75 4.83 11.31 -6.90
C GLU A 75 5.48 11.83 -5.60
N ASN A 76 4.67 12.31 -4.66
CA ASN A 76 5.10 12.77 -3.35
C ASN A 76 4.97 11.69 -2.26
N TRP A 77 4.73 10.44 -2.64
CA TRP A 77 4.57 9.28 -1.75
C TRP A 77 3.34 9.34 -0.84
N GLN A 78 2.33 10.13 -1.19
CA GLN A 78 1.09 10.23 -0.43
C GLN A 78 0.07 9.21 -0.94
N PRO A 79 -0.62 8.45 -0.06
CA PRO A 79 -1.72 7.58 -0.46
C PRO A 79 -2.81 8.33 -1.20
N ILE A 80 -3.25 7.78 -2.34
CA ILE A 80 -4.31 8.37 -3.16
C ILE A 80 -5.62 7.58 -3.08
N GLY A 81 -6.73 8.32 -3.20
CA GLY A 81 -8.08 7.77 -3.29
C GLY A 81 -8.43 7.29 -4.69
N ASN A 82 -9.68 6.86 -4.87
CA ASN A 82 -10.22 6.50 -6.19
C ASN A 82 -10.25 7.70 -7.16
N ASP A 83 -10.28 8.93 -6.64
CA ASP A 83 -10.20 10.18 -7.40
C ASP A 83 -8.77 10.57 -7.80
N GLY A 84 -7.76 9.77 -7.40
CA GLY A 84 -6.35 10.04 -7.62
C GLY A 84 -5.78 11.17 -6.74
N LEU A 85 -6.56 11.72 -5.81
CA LEU A 85 -6.13 12.78 -4.90
C LEU A 85 -5.62 12.18 -3.58
N PRO A 86 -4.71 12.87 -2.86
CA PRO A 86 -4.27 12.42 -1.55
C PRO A 86 -5.44 12.25 -0.58
N VAL A 87 -5.55 11.07 0.06
CA VAL A 87 -6.61 10.80 1.04
C VAL A 87 -6.42 11.67 2.29
N LEU A 88 -5.17 11.92 2.69
CA LEU A 88 -4.79 12.77 3.81
C LEU A 88 -3.53 13.58 3.45
N ASN A 89 -3.54 14.87 3.75
CA ASN A 89 -2.44 15.78 3.41
C ASN A 89 -1.15 15.52 4.19
N ASN A 90 -1.24 14.90 5.37
CA ASN A 90 -0.12 14.65 6.29
C ASN A 90 0.22 13.16 6.42
N LEU A 91 -0.12 12.35 5.42
CA LEU A 91 0.15 10.91 5.36
C LEU A 91 1.01 10.57 4.14
N TRP A 92 2.03 9.77 4.39
CA TRP A 92 2.89 9.16 3.37
C TRP A 92 2.89 7.64 3.54
N ALA A 93 3.17 6.87 2.49
CA ALA A 93 3.27 5.42 2.56
C ALA A 93 4.53 4.91 1.88
N CYS A 94 5.17 3.90 2.47
CA CYS A 94 6.44 3.36 2.00
C CYS A 94 6.57 1.86 2.18
N GLY A 95 7.57 1.29 1.51
CA GLY A 95 7.87 -0.13 1.61
C GLY A 95 6.79 -1.00 1.00
N SER A 96 6.63 -2.20 1.54
CA SER A 96 5.78 -3.20 0.92
C SER A 96 4.30 -2.84 0.94
N VAL A 97 3.79 -1.89 1.72
CA VAL A 97 2.35 -1.53 1.66
C VAL A 97 1.94 -0.96 0.29
N ILE A 98 2.89 -0.45 -0.49
CA ILE A 98 2.67 0.11 -1.82
C ILE A 98 2.23 -0.98 -2.80
N GLY A 99 1.17 -0.69 -3.55
CA GLY A 99 0.63 -1.52 -4.61
C GLY A 99 1.33 -1.37 -5.96
N GLY A 100 0.91 -2.15 -6.94
CA GLY A 100 1.41 -2.11 -8.32
C GLY A 100 2.70 -2.90 -8.59
N LEU A 101 3.41 -3.33 -7.54
CA LEU A 101 4.69 -4.04 -7.66
C LEU A 101 4.52 -5.53 -7.39
N ASP A 102 5.08 -6.36 -8.28
CA ASP A 102 5.31 -7.76 -7.97
C ASP A 102 6.79 -7.97 -7.59
N PHE A 103 7.07 -7.96 -6.29
CA PHE A 103 8.44 -8.00 -5.76
C PHE A 103 9.24 -9.23 -6.19
N ALA A 104 8.57 -10.36 -6.41
CA ALA A 104 9.23 -11.60 -6.85
C ALA A 104 9.62 -11.52 -8.34
N ARG A 105 8.69 -11.04 -9.19
CA ARG A 105 8.92 -10.89 -10.63
C ARG A 105 9.93 -9.77 -10.93
N GLU A 106 9.78 -8.62 -10.28
CA GLU A 106 10.59 -7.42 -10.53
C GLU A 106 11.96 -7.45 -9.83
N ARG A 107 12.15 -8.34 -8.85
CA ARG A 107 13.40 -8.50 -8.09
C ARG A 107 13.80 -7.24 -7.31
N VAL A 108 12.83 -6.45 -6.89
CA VAL A 108 13.04 -5.15 -6.22
C VAL A 108 12.85 -5.16 -4.70
N GLY A 109 12.59 -6.32 -4.08
CA GLY A 109 12.26 -6.52 -2.65
C GLY A 109 12.83 -5.51 -1.63
N LEU A 110 13.92 -5.86 -0.94
CA LEU A 110 14.47 -5.04 0.15
C LEU A 110 15.03 -3.69 -0.35
N GLY A 111 15.58 -3.65 -1.56
CA GLY A 111 16.12 -2.42 -2.17
C GLY A 111 15.05 -1.34 -2.28
N PHE A 112 13.86 -1.70 -2.79
CA PHE A 112 12.72 -0.80 -2.86
C PHE A 112 12.26 -0.35 -1.47
N MET A 113 12.27 -1.24 -0.47
CA MET A 113 11.83 -0.89 0.89
C MET A 113 12.75 0.15 1.54
N VAL A 114 14.07 -0.03 1.44
CA VAL A 114 15.04 0.94 1.96
C VAL A 114 14.94 2.27 1.21
N TYR A 115 14.84 2.22 -0.13
CA TYR A 115 14.73 3.42 -0.95
C TYR A 115 13.46 4.22 -0.63
N SER A 116 12.29 3.59 -0.73
CA SER A 116 11.00 4.25 -0.48
C SER A 116 10.88 4.74 0.96
N GLY A 117 11.40 3.98 1.94
CA GLY A 117 11.45 4.41 3.34
C GLY A 117 12.26 5.70 3.53
N GLY A 118 13.44 5.77 2.91
CA GLY A 118 14.27 6.98 2.92
C GLY A 118 13.58 8.17 2.25
N GLN A 119 12.96 7.97 1.08
CA GLN A 119 12.24 9.04 0.37
C GLN A 119 11.05 9.56 1.17
N CYS A 120 10.21 8.68 1.71
CA CYS A 120 9.05 9.08 2.50
C CYS A 120 9.46 9.81 3.77
N GLY A 121 10.51 9.35 4.46
CA GLY A 121 11.06 10.05 5.62
C GLY A 121 11.53 11.47 5.28
N LEU A 122 12.20 11.65 4.14
CA LEU A 122 12.67 12.96 3.68
C LEU A 122 11.51 13.90 3.30
N VAL A 123 10.51 13.41 2.57
CA VAL A 123 9.35 14.23 2.16
C VAL A 123 8.51 14.60 3.38
N ALA A 124 8.23 13.63 4.26
CA ALA A 124 7.50 13.86 5.50
C ALA A 124 8.27 14.78 6.46
N ALA A 125 9.60 14.84 6.43
CA ALA A 125 10.36 15.78 7.26
C ALA A 125 10.28 17.23 6.76
N LYS A 126 10.12 17.45 5.45
CA LYS A 126 10.19 18.78 4.81
C LYS A 126 8.85 19.53 4.74
N THR A 127 7.74 18.82 4.73
CA THR A 127 6.40 19.36 4.39
C THR A 127 5.55 19.61 5.63
#